data_AF-A0AAJ6D6J0-F1
#
_entry.id   AF-A0AAJ6D6J0-F1
#
_cell.length_a   1.000
_cell.length_b   1.000
_cell.length_c   1.000
_cell.angle_alpha   90.00
_cell.angle_beta   90.00
_cell.angle_gamma   90.00
#
_symmetry.space_group_name_H-M   'P 1'
#
loop_
_entity.id
_entity.type
_entity.pdbx_description
1 polymer ?
#
loop_
_entity_poly.entity_id
_entity_poly.type
_entity_poly.pdbx_seq_one_letter_code
_entity_poly.pdbx_strand_id
1 'polypeptide(L)'
;MSDSAVTYSQMFSGKRLLIVEDEYFLSEKARGKLRELGIFLIGPVGKAKDALELIEGKKADAVILDLHLDAGFVFPIVETLQRLKLPYIFAIGHHPPIVRTRFTGFILCEKAVEIEHIAKALFGRQKRKLYLV
;
A
#
# COMPACT_ATOMS: atom_id res chain seq x y z
N MET A 1 23.32 -12.67 -3.39
CA MET A 1 22.14 -11.95 -2.83
C MET A 1 21.63 -11.07 -3.96
N SER A 2 20.39 -11.26 -4.43
CA SER A 2 19.94 -10.79 -5.75
C SER A 2 19.75 -9.27 -5.84
N ASP A 3 20.02 -8.73 -7.03
CA ASP A 3 19.91 -7.33 -7.43
C ASP A 3 18.51 -6.71 -7.16
N SER A 4 17.47 -7.56 -7.17
CA SER A 4 16.09 -7.18 -6.89
C SER A 4 15.90 -6.66 -5.46
N ALA A 5 16.56 -7.27 -4.46
CA ALA A 5 16.43 -6.91 -3.05
C ALA A 5 16.98 -5.51 -2.72
N VAL A 6 18.07 -5.13 -3.39
CA VAL A 6 18.67 -3.80 -3.28
C VAL A 6 17.78 -2.75 -3.95
N THR A 7 17.08 -3.13 -5.02
CA THR A 7 16.28 -2.19 -5.82
C THR A 7 14.98 -1.76 -5.13
N TYR A 8 14.18 -2.68 -4.55
CA TYR A 8 12.91 -2.27 -3.92
C TYR A 8 13.11 -1.66 -2.52
N SER A 9 14.17 -2.02 -1.80
CA SER A 9 14.49 -1.41 -0.50
C SER A 9 14.76 0.09 -0.64
N GLN A 10 15.44 0.51 -1.71
CA GLN A 10 15.63 1.93 -2.06
C GLN A 10 14.32 2.66 -2.37
N MET A 11 13.32 1.98 -2.94
CA MET A 11 12.00 2.58 -3.21
C MET A 11 11.24 2.94 -1.93
N PHE A 12 11.47 2.17 -0.86
CA PHE A 12 10.78 2.28 0.41
C PHE A 12 11.47 3.18 1.45
N SER A 13 12.80 3.27 1.39
CA SER A 13 13.56 4.00 2.40
C SER A 13 13.09 5.46 2.53
N GLY A 14 12.73 5.84 3.76
CA GLY A 14 12.26 7.18 4.11
C GLY A 14 10.80 7.49 3.73
N LYS A 15 10.06 6.54 3.15
CA LYS A 15 8.66 6.75 2.76
C LYS A 15 7.70 6.57 3.93
N ARG A 16 6.66 7.38 3.97
CA ARG A 16 5.54 7.28 4.91
C ARG A 16 4.40 6.54 4.25
N LEU A 17 4.05 5.38 4.77
CA LEU A 17 3.01 4.52 4.21
C LEU A 17 1.84 4.46 5.19
N LEU A 18 0.69 5.00 4.77
CA LEU A 18 -0.55 4.89 5.55
C LEU A 18 -1.23 3.56 5.25
N ILE A 19 -1.58 2.84 6.30
CA ILE A 19 -2.39 1.62 6.22
C ILE A 19 -3.79 1.95 6.73
N VAL A 20 -4.79 1.68 5.90
CA VAL A 20 -6.20 1.89 6.21
C VAL A 20 -6.88 0.53 6.19
N GLU A 21 -7.37 0.12 7.36
CA GLU A 21 -7.99 -1.19 7.62
C GLU A 21 -8.98 -1.01 8.79
N ASP A 22 -10.06 -1.78 8.78
CA ASP A 22 -11.04 -1.84 9.88
C ASP A 22 -10.71 -2.96 10.88
N GLU A 23 -10.16 -4.09 10.43
CA GLU A 23 -9.78 -5.23 11.26
C GLU A 23 -8.42 -5.84 10.87
N TYR A 24 -7.61 -6.19 11.87
CA TYR A 24 -6.27 -6.84 11.82
C TYR A 24 -5.79 -7.35 10.45
N PHE A 25 -5.46 -6.42 9.56
CA PHE A 25 -5.09 -6.64 8.17
C PHE A 25 -3.57 -6.81 8.02
N LEU A 26 -2.80 -5.98 8.73
CA LEU A 26 -1.34 -6.02 8.68
C LEU A 26 -0.76 -6.96 9.76
N SER A 27 -0.21 -8.10 9.34
CA SER A 27 0.50 -8.99 10.27
C SER A 27 1.78 -8.35 10.83
N GLU A 28 2.14 -8.70 12.07
CA GLU A 28 3.38 -8.20 12.72
C GLU A 28 4.65 -8.57 11.94
N LYS A 29 4.65 -9.71 11.23
CA LYS A 29 5.78 -10.10 10.35
C LYS A 29 5.91 -9.14 9.17
N ALA A 30 4.80 -8.81 8.51
CA ALA A 30 4.79 -7.83 7.42
C ALA A 30 5.17 -6.44 7.94
N ARG A 31 4.66 -6.06 9.11
CA ARG A 31 5.00 -4.80 9.79
C ARG A 31 6.49 -4.68 10.07
N GLY A 32 7.09 -5.72 10.64
CA GLY A 32 8.53 -5.82 10.88
C GLY A 32 9.31 -5.67 9.58
N LYS A 33 8.87 -6.37 8.52
CA LYS A 33 9.58 -6.34 7.24
C LYS A 33 9.57 -4.96 6.58
N LEU A 34 8.43 -4.27 6.60
CA LEU A 34 8.30 -2.92 6.07
C LEU A 34 9.19 -1.91 6.83
N ARG A 35 9.28 -2.04 8.15
CA ARG A 35 10.16 -1.21 9.00
C ARG A 35 11.64 -1.46 8.72
N GLU A 36 12.06 -2.72 8.54
CA GLU A 36 13.43 -3.07 8.15
C GLU A 36 13.84 -2.41 6.81
N LEU A 37 12.88 -2.16 5.93
CA LEU A 37 13.09 -1.49 4.64
C LEU A 37 13.07 0.05 4.74
N GLY A 38 13.00 0.60 5.96
CA GLY A 38 13.06 2.04 6.21
C GLY A 38 11.74 2.78 5.98
N ILE A 39 10.60 2.07 5.96
CA ILE A 39 9.27 2.68 5.85
C ILE A 39 8.81 3.18 7.22
N PHE A 40 8.28 4.39 7.24
CA PHE A 40 7.51 4.93 8.35
C PHE A 40 6.03 4.56 8.18
N LEU A 41 5.59 3.53 8.89
CA LEU A 41 4.18 3.10 8.88
C LEU A 41 3.33 4.06 9.70
N ILE A 42 2.27 4.57 9.08
CA ILE A 42 1.22 5.36 9.72
C ILE A 42 -0.03 4.49 9.82
N GLY A 43 -0.60 4.40 11.02
CA GLY A 43 -1.73 3.52 11.30
C GLY A 43 -1.33 2.13 11.81
N PRO A 44 -2.26 1.16 11.77
CA PRO A 44 -3.50 1.18 11.00
C PRO A 44 -4.56 2.20 11.45
N VAL A 45 -5.43 2.59 10.53
CA VAL A 45 -6.55 3.51 10.78
C VAL A 45 -7.86 2.89 10.30
N GLY A 46 -8.78 2.65 11.24
CA GLY A 46 -10.09 2.04 10.99
C GLY A 46 -11.26 3.01 10.98
N LYS A 47 -11.00 4.30 10.80
CA LYS A 47 -12.05 5.34 10.63
C LYS A 47 -11.76 6.17 9.40
N ALA A 48 -12.75 6.32 8.52
CA ALA A 48 -12.57 7.04 7.26
C ALA A 48 -12.18 8.50 7.49
N LYS A 49 -12.78 9.12 8.52
CA LYS A 49 -12.45 10.49 8.93
C LYS A 49 -10.96 10.64 9.27
N ASP A 50 -10.43 9.78 10.11
CA ASP A 50 -9.04 9.84 10.56
C ASP A 50 -8.07 9.60 9.38
N ALA A 51 -8.43 8.67 8.47
CA ALA A 51 -7.66 8.44 7.24
C ALA A 51 -7.66 9.68 6.34
N LEU A 52 -8.82 10.31 6.14
CA LEU A 52 -8.94 11.53 5.34
C LEU A 52 -8.12 12.68 5.94
N GLU A 53 -8.17 12.90 7.25
CA GLU A 53 -7.37 13.93 7.93
C GLU A 53 -5.86 13.75 7.68
N LEU A 54 -5.36 12.51 7.76
CA LEU A 54 -3.96 12.18 7.49
C LEU A 54 -3.58 12.41 6.02
N ILE A 55 -4.46 12.02 5.10
CA ILE A 55 -4.26 12.16 3.65
C ILE A 55 -4.23 13.64 3.26
N GLU A 56 -5.23 14.41 3.67
CA GLU A 56 -5.34 15.84 3.37
C GLU A 56 -4.23 16.65 4.04
N GLY A 57 -3.83 16.25 5.24
CA GLY A 57 -2.67 16.79 5.96
C GLY A 57 -1.30 16.41 5.37
N LYS A 58 -1.26 15.71 4.22
CA LYS A 58 -0.05 15.26 3.51
C LYS A 58 0.90 14.48 4.43
N LYS A 59 0.34 13.68 5.34
CA LYS A 59 1.11 12.91 6.31
C LYS A 59 1.68 11.62 5.72
N ALA A 60 1.16 11.15 4.59
CA ALA A 60 1.62 9.95 3.91
C ALA A 60 2.15 10.25 2.49
N ASP A 61 3.05 9.39 2.02
CA ASP A 61 3.59 9.40 0.65
C ASP A 61 2.90 8.36 -0.25
N ALA A 62 2.25 7.37 0.34
CA ALA A 62 1.38 6.40 -0.32
C ALA A 62 0.38 5.78 0.68
N VAL A 63 -0.65 5.12 0.16
CA VAL A 63 -1.70 4.46 0.98
C VAL A 63 -1.92 3.01 0.55
N ILE A 64 -2.09 2.11 1.51
CA ILE A 64 -2.66 0.78 1.28
C ILE A 64 -4.04 0.73 1.92
N LEU A 65 -5.03 0.38 1.11
CA LEU A 65 -6.41 0.13 1.53
C LEU A 65 -6.61 -1.39 1.64
N ASP A 66 -7.18 -1.86 2.74
CA ASP A 66 -7.71 -3.23 2.76
C ASP A 66 -8.82 -3.36 1.71
N LEU A 67 -8.76 -4.43 0.93
CA LEU A 67 -9.77 -4.80 -0.06
C LEU A 67 -11.15 -5.04 0.56
N HIS A 68 -11.22 -5.40 1.85
CA HIS A 68 -12.48 -5.72 2.53
C HIS A 68 -13.20 -4.50 3.13
N LEU A 69 -12.61 -3.30 3.07
CA LEU A 69 -13.25 -2.09 3.57
C LEU A 69 -14.62 -1.85 2.91
N ASP A 70 -15.59 -1.47 3.73
CA ASP A 70 -16.93 -1.13 3.26
C ASP A 70 -16.92 0.01 2.22
N ALA A 71 -17.84 -0.08 1.26
CA ALA A 71 -17.98 0.88 0.17
C ALA A 71 -18.13 2.34 0.66
N GLY A 72 -18.95 2.56 1.69
CA GLY A 72 -19.18 3.88 2.28
C GLY A 72 -17.95 4.46 2.99
N PHE A 73 -17.03 3.61 3.41
CA PHE A 73 -15.76 4.00 4.03
C PHE A 73 -14.71 4.33 2.97
N VAL A 74 -14.61 3.50 1.93
CA VAL A 74 -13.50 3.52 0.99
C VAL A 74 -13.63 4.54 -0.14
N PHE A 75 -14.85 4.80 -0.63
CA PHE A 75 -15.04 5.72 -1.76
C PHE A 75 -14.59 7.15 -1.48
N PRO A 76 -14.93 7.79 -0.35
CA PRO A 76 -14.46 9.14 -0.04
C PRO A 76 -12.93 9.22 0.04
N ILE A 77 -12.29 8.16 0.54
CA ILE A 77 -10.83 8.05 0.63
C ILE A 77 -10.23 7.99 -0.78
N VAL A 78 -10.74 7.12 -1.64
CA VAL A 78 -10.26 6.96 -3.02
C VAL A 78 -10.41 8.25 -3.83
N GLU A 79 -11.57 8.92 -3.75
CA GLU A 79 -11.79 10.21 -4.41
C GLU A 79 -10.75 11.26 -3.99
N THR A 80 -10.45 11.32 -2.68
CA THR A 80 -9.45 12.23 -2.12
C THR A 80 -8.03 11.86 -2.59
N LEU A 81 -7.68 10.58 -2.60
CA LEU A 81 -6.38 10.10 -3.08
C LEU A 81 -6.18 10.45 -4.57
N GLN A 82 -7.20 10.24 -5.40
CA GLN A 82 -7.17 10.59 -6.83
C GLN A 82 -7.02 12.09 -7.05
N ARG A 83 -7.82 12.90 -6.33
CA ARG A 83 -7.75 14.36 -6.37
C ARG A 83 -6.34 14.88 -6.02
N LEU A 84 -5.72 14.30 -4.99
CA LEU A 84 -4.37 14.67 -4.54
C LEU A 84 -3.25 14.01 -5.34
N LYS A 85 -3.58 13.09 -6.26
CA LYS A 85 -2.64 12.27 -7.00
C LYS A 85 -1.68 11.50 -6.07
N LEU A 86 -2.19 11.07 -4.91
CA LEU A 86 -1.44 10.28 -3.94
C LEU A 86 -1.48 8.80 -4.36
N PRO A 87 -0.33 8.12 -4.55
CA PRO A 87 -0.32 6.71 -4.94
C PRO A 87 -1.01 5.82 -3.91
N TYR A 88 -1.82 4.88 -4.38
CA TYR A 88 -2.47 3.91 -3.52
C TYR A 88 -2.70 2.57 -4.21
N ILE A 89 -2.86 1.52 -3.41
CA ILE A 89 -3.26 0.18 -3.84
C ILE A 89 -4.33 -0.39 -2.92
N PHE A 90 -5.05 -1.38 -3.43
CA PHE A 90 -5.84 -2.31 -2.63
C PHE A 90 -5.05 -3.58 -2.39
N ALA A 91 -5.05 -4.10 -1.16
CA ALA A 91 -4.37 -5.34 -0.83
C ALA A 91 -5.21 -6.22 0.10
N ILE A 92 -4.81 -7.49 0.20
CA ILE A 92 -5.30 -8.45 1.21
C ILE A 92 -4.16 -8.81 2.18
N GLY A 93 -4.48 -9.10 3.45
CA GLY A 93 -3.46 -9.33 4.50
C GLY A 93 -2.77 -10.70 4.48
N HIS A 94 -3.32 -11.66 3.72
CA HIS A 94 -2.75 -13.00 3.63
C HIS A 94 -3.13 -13.67 2.29
N HIS A 95 -2.41 -14.73 1.92
CA HIS A 95 -2.82 -15.53 0.77
C HIS A 95 -4.14 -16.24 1.07
N PRO A 96 -5.16 -16.11 0.23
CA PRO A 96 -6.40 -16.83 0.41
C PRO A 96 -6.10 -18.34 0.34
N PRO A 97 -6.78 -19.16 1.15
CA PRO A 97 -6.54 -20.61 1.21
C PRO A 97 -6.84 -21.34 -0.11
N ILE A 98 -7.44 -20.67 -1.10
CA ILE A 98 -7.86 -21.27 -2.36
C ILE A 98 -6.69 -21.33 -3.34
N VAL A 99 -6.02 -22.48 -3.35
CA VAL A 99 -4.90 -22.89 -4.21
C VAL A 99 -5.27 -22.96 -5.72
N ARG A 100 -6.44 -22.48 -6.15
CA ARG A 100 -6.95 -22.64 -7.52
C ARG A 100 -7.22 -21.36 -8.30
N THR A 101 -7.33 -20.21 -7.64
CA THR A 101 -7.52 -18.92 -8.31
C THR A 101 -6.23 -18.10 -8.19
N ARG A 102 -5.66 -17.71 -9.34
CA ARG A 102 -4.57 -16.74 -9.37
C ARG A 102 -5.14 -15.39 -8.95
N PHE A 103 -5.03 -15.04 -7.68
CA PHE A 103 -5.26 -13.66 -7.24
C PHE A 103 -4.20 -12.76 -7.91
N THR A 104 -4.65 -11.77 -8.67
CA THR A 104 -3.78 -10.87 -9.44
C THR A 104 -3.60 -9.49 -8.78
N GLY A 105 -4.08 -9.33 -7.55
CA GLY A 105 -3.91 -8.09 -6.77
C GLY A 105 -2.67 -8.11 -5.88
N PHE A 106 -2.65 -7.23 -4.88
CA PHE A 106 -1.55 -7.12 -3.93
C PHE A 106 -1.82 -7.88 -2.64
N ILE A 107 -0.78 -8.53 -2.12
CA ILE A 107 -0.84 -9.26 -0.84
C ILE A 107 0.15 -8.59 0.10
N LEU A 108 -0.33 -8.10 1.25
CA LEU A 108 0.53 -7.44 2.23
C LEU A 108 1.05 -8.46 3.25
N CYS A 109 2.12 -9.17 2.89
CA CYS A 109 2.79 -10.13 3.77
C CYS A 109 4.32 -9.92 3.82
N GLU A 110 5.03 -10.68 4.65
CA GLU A 110 6.48 -10.56 4.84
C GLU A 110 7.31 -11.09 3.66
N LYS A 111 6.67 -11.69 2.65
CA LYS A 111 7.37 -12.29 1.51
C LYS A 111 7.95 -11.20 0.62
N ALA A 112 9.24 -11.32 0.33
CA ALA A 112 9.98 -10.34 -0.48
C ALA A 112 9.33 -10.06 -1.85
N VAL A 113 8.81 -11.10 -2.53
CA VAL A 113 8.15 -10.94 -3.84
C VAL A 113 6.91 -10.05 -3.78
N GLU A 114 6.09 -10.20 -2.73
CA GLU A 114 4.87 -9.40 -2.58
C GLU A 114 5.20 -7.95 -2.19
N ILE A 115 6.18 -7.79 -1.30
CA ILE A 115 6.72 -6.49 -0.91
C ILE A 115 7.32 -5.75 -2.11
N GLU A 116 8.05 -6.47 -2.98
CA GLU A 116 8.60 -5.92 -4.23
C GLU A 116 7.50 -5.48 -5.19
N HIS A 117 6.43 -6.26 -5.35
CA HIS A 117 5.27 -5.88 -6.16
C HIS A 117 4.62 -4.60 -5.64
N ILE A 118 4.41 -4.50 -4.32
CA ILE A 118 3.86 -3.31 -3.68
C ILE A 118 4.78 -2.10 -3.89
N ALA A 119 6.10 -2.26 -3.70
CA ALA A 119 7.07 -1.18 -3.90
C ALA A 119 7.01 -0.61 -5.32
N LYS A 120 6.99 -1.50 -6.32
CA LYS A 120 6.93 -1.11 -7.73
C LYS A 120 5.61 -0.41 -8.07
N ALA A 121 4.49 -0.86 -7.49
CA ALA A 121 3.19 -0.26 -7.76
C ALA A 121 3.06 1.15 -7.14
N LEU A 122 3.55 1.33 -5.91
CA LEU A 122 3.42 2.60 -5.19
C LEU A 122 4.49 3.62 -5.56
N PHE A 123 5.72 3.17 -5.81
CA PHE A 123 6.89 4.03 -5.93
C PHE A 123 7.74 3.78 -7.19
N GLY A 124 7.38 2.78 -8.00
CA GLY A 124 8.01 2.57 -9.29
C GLY A 124 7.79 3.77 -10.21
N ARG A 125 8.81 4.13 -11.00
CA ARG A 125 8.69 5.18 -12.02
C ARG A 125 7.66 4.76 -13.07
N GLN A 126 6.45 5.30 -13.02
CA GLN A 126 5.52 5.19 -14.15
C GLN A 126 6.04 6.07 -15.29
N LYS A 127 6.41 5.45 -16.41
CA LYS A 127 6.58 6.18 -17.68
C LYS A 127 5.20 6.74 -18.03
N ARG A 128 4.99 8.05 -17.86
CA ARG A 128 3.83 8.71 -18.44
C ARG A 128 3.90 8.52 -19.96
N LYS A 129 3.02 7.70 -20.52
CA LYS A 129 2.68 7.84 -21.94
C LYS A 129 1.99 9.20 -22.05
N LEU A 130 2.73 10.23 -22.47
CA LEU A 130 2.09 11.41 -23.05
C LEU A 130 1.37 10.91 -24.30
N TYR A 131 0.05 10.79 -24.24
CA TYR A 131 -0.76 10.91 -25.44
C TYR A 131 -0.86 12.42 -25.70
N LEU A 132 -0.04 12.92 -26.63
CA LEU A 132 -0.33 14.17 -27.32
C LEU A 132 -1.55 13.87 -28.21
N VAL A 133 -2.63 14.61 -27.98
CA VAL A 133 -3.73 14.78 -28.93
C VAL A 133 -3.70 16.21 -29.40
#